data_AF-A0A939I472-F1
#
_entry.id   AF-A0A939I472-F1
#
_cell.length_a   1.000
_cell.length_b   1.000
_cell.length_c   1.000
_cell.angle_alpha   90.00
_cell.angle_beta   90.00
_cell.angle_gamma   90.00
#
_symmetry.space_group_name_H-M   'P 1'
#
loop_
_entity.id
_entity.type
_entity.pdbx_description
1 polymer ?
#
loop_
_entity_poly.entity_id
_entity_poly.type
_entity_poly.pdbx_seq_one_letter_code
_entity_poly.pdbx_strand_id
1 'polypeptide(L)'
;MGKNRRPIRAVGVGVSVALLVTGAAACSSDKKDGDTKGTAAASTAVGTPSAAPTSKGPEAFAAAGYRGLKPGMAKDAGLASGALEAAPVSLLDGCTDFVYKGGPAPDQTRMAAEAATEARYKDLNAKADAASGKAPAPAGNGSAKDAAASAKNSAAVAKLMADATQSIADMWVAREARDKAFLTTGRVSFAASGLRELVAPAEAKTAEGIGAGSTADDLQRVYGGKGLLEAKNGKYLLPVEGQQGWEYEFTMDGGKVAGMAVANRDIKCV
;
A
#
# COMPACT_ATOMS: atom_id res chain seq x y z
N MET A 1 21.29 -52.63 -6.40
CA MET A 1 22.32 -51.85 -7.15
C MET A 1 21.95 -50.38 -7.08
N GLY A 2 22.62 -49.64 -6.19
CA GLY A 2 22.33 -48.24 -5.90
C GLY A 2 22.86 -47.28 -6.96
N LYS A 3 22.08 -46.25 -7.30
CA LYS A 3 22.54 -45.11 -8.10
C LYS A 3 22.82 -43.93 -7.17
N ASN A 4 24.11 -43.65 -7.00
CA ASN A 4 24.67 -42.51 -6.29
C ASN A 4 24.12 -41.19 -6.83
N ARG A 5 23.34 -40.48 -6.01
CA ARG A 5 23.05 -39.05 -6.22
C ARG A 5 24.10 -38.25 -5.49
N ARG A 6 24.92 -37.50 -6.24
CA ARG A 6 25.81 -36.49 -5.66
C ARG A 6 25.01 -35.23 -5.32
N PRO A 7 25.15 -34.64 -4.12
CA PRO A 7 24.51 -33.36 -3.79
C PRO A 7 25.29 -32.20 -4.42
N ILE A 8 24.57 -31.33 -5.15
CA ILE A 8 25.08 -30.03 -5.60
C ILE A 8 25.03 -29.09 -4.40
N ARG A 9 26.19 -28.59 -3.96
CA ARG A 9 26.32 -27.55 -2.94
C ARG A 9 25.89 -26.21 -3.54
N ALA A 10 24.80 -25.63 -3.03
CA ALA A 10 24.47 -24.22 -3.25
C ALA A 10 25.36 -23.37 -2.32
N VAL A 11 26.21 -22.54 -2.90
CA VAL A 11 26.95 -21.51 -2.17
C VAL A 11 26.07 -20.25 -2.19
N GLY A 12 25.35 -20.01 -1.09
CA GLY A 12 24.61 -18.77 -0.87
C GLY A 12 25.57 -17.67 -0.45
N VAL A 13 25.64 -16.60 -1.24
CA VAL A 13 26.25 -15.34 -0.80
C VAL A 13 25.10 -14.44 -0.36
N GLY A 14 24.86 -14.42 0.95
CA GLY A 14 23.96 -13.47 1.58
C GLY A 14 24.64 -12.11 1.67
N VAL A 15 24.01 -11.08 1.11
CA VAL A 15 24.39 -9.68 1.34
C VAL A 15 23.38 -9.09 2.30
N SER A 16 23.80 -8.94 3.56
CA SER A 16 23.06 -8.22 4.59
C SER A 16 23.33 -6.73 4.44
N VAL A 17 22.29 -5.94 4.19
CA VAL A 17 22.35 -4.47 4.26
C VAL A 17 21.70 -4.03 5.57
N ALA A 18 22.51 -3.49 6.47
CA ALA A 18 22.06 -2.92 7.74
C ALA A 18 21.62 -1.47 7.54
N LEU A 19 20.37 -1.17 7.92
CA LEU A 19 19.81 0.17 8.06
C LEU A 19 20.38 0.84 9.33
N LEU A 20 20.96 2.03 9.17
CA LEU A 20 21.24 2.95 10.27
C LEU A 20 20.25 4.11 10.19
N VAL A 21 19.27 4.11 11.08
CA VAL A 21 18.37 5.25 11.34
C VAL A 21 18.92 6.00 12.55
N THR A 22 19.46 7.19 12.32
CA THR A 22 19.81 8.14 13.37
C THR A 22 18.60 9.00 13.72
N GLY A 23 18.15 8.91 14.97
CA GLY A 23 17.08 9.73 15.53
C GLY A 23 17.52 11.13 15.93
N ALA A 24 16.54 12.01 16.10
CA ALA A 24 16.65 13.22 16.90
C ALA A 24 15.35 13.42 17.68
N ALA A 25 15.48 13.42 19.00
CA ALA A 25 14.46 13.81 19.96
C ALA A 25 14.49 15.33 20.17
N ALA A 26 13.33 15.94 20.37
CA ALA A 26 13.21 17.18 21.13
C ALA A 26 11.85 17.26 21.82
N CYS A 27 11.91 17.30 23.15
CA CYS A 27 10.81 17.63 24.05
C CYS A 27 10.57 19.14 24.06
N SER A 28 9.33 19.57 24.30
CA SER A 28 8.99 20.43 25.45
C SER A 28 7.49 20.66 25.60
N SER A 29 7.08 20.52 26.84
CA SER A 29 5.79 20.76 27.48
C SER A 29 5.38 22.24 27.45
N ASP A 30 4.08 22.54 27.52
CA ASP A 30 3.60 23.43 28.58
C ASP A 30 2.09 23.34 28.83
N LYS A 31 1.75 23.48 30.10
CA LYS A 31 0.47 23.23 30.76
C LYS A 31 -0.13 24.59 31.13
N LYS A 32 -1.42 24.84 30.86
CA LYS A 32 -2.13 25.94 31.53
C LYS A 32 -3.61 25.66 31.69
N ASP A 33 -3.98 25.40 32.94
CA ASP A 33 -5.34 25.38 33.46
C ASP A 33 -5.91 26.80 33.49
N GLY A 34 -7.23 26.92 33.29
CA GLY A 34 -7.97 28.17 33.35
C GLY A 34 -9.47 27.93 33.47
N ASP A 35 -9.93 27.73 34.70
CA ASP A 35 -11.33 27.81 35.11
C ASP A 35 -11.94 29.18 34.78
N THR A 36 -13.17 29.21 34.24
CA THR A 36 -14.09 30.33 34.47
C THR A 36 -15.55 29.86 34.42
N LYS A 37 -16.19 29.86 35.60
CA LYS A 37 -17.65 29.85 35.81
C LYS A 37 -18.28 31.13 35.23
N GLY A 38 -19.48 31.03 34.65
CA GLY A 38 -20.28 32.21 34.32
C GLY A 38 -21.60 31.94 33.60
N THR A 39 -22.60 31.52 34.38
CA THR A 39 -24.03 31.89 34.36
C THR A 39 -24.82 32.04 33.04
N ALA A 40 -25.95 31.34 33.01
CA ALA A 40 -27.01 31.37 32.03
C ALA A 40 -27.73 32.72 31.89
N ALA A 41 -28.21 33.00 30.67
CA ALA A 41 -29.36 33.87 30.43
C ALA A 41 -30.25 33.24 29.35
N ALA A 42 -31.50 33.02 29.70
CA ALA A 42 -32.56 32.54 28.83
C ALA A 42 -32.99 33.66 27.86
N SER A 43 -33.28 33.29 26.61
CA SER A 43 -34.06 34.11 25.70
C SER A 43 -34.95 33.20 24.87
N THR A 44 -36.25 33.32 25.13
CA THR A 44 -37.36 32.76 24.36
C THR A 44 -37.41 33.40 22.98
N ALA A 45 -37.22 32.59 21.93
CA ALA A 45 -37.51 32.97 20.55
C ALA A 45 -38.49 31.96 19.93
N VAL A 46 -39.50 32.54 19.30
CA VAL A 46 -40.72 31.93 18.76
C VAL A 46 -40.42 31.16 17.47
N GLY A 47 -41.22 30.11 17.26
CA GLY A 47 -41.02 29.06 16.27
C GLY A 47 -40.85 29.50 14.82
N THR A 48 -39.92 28.81 14.16
CA THR A 48 -39.83 28.61 12.70
C THR A 48 -39.49 27.13 12.51
N PRO A 49 -40.10 26.41 11.56
CA PRO A 49 -39.98 24.94 11.47
C PRO A 49 -38.51 24.52 11.29
N SER A 50 -38.02 23.81 12.30
CA SER A 50 -36.67 23.28 12.38
C SER A 50 -36.50 22.16 11.35
N ALA A 51 -35.86 22.49 10.22
CA ALA A 51 -35.14 21.48 9.46
C ALA A 51 -34.00 21.01 10.38
N ALA A 52 -34.15 19.80 10.94
CA ALA A 52 -33.14 19.20 11.79
C ALA A 52 -31.79 19.24 11.06
N PRO A 53 -30.76 19.93 11.59
CA PRO A 53 -29.42 19.67 11.13
C PRO A 53 -29.12 18.23 11.59
N THR A 54 -29.15 17.29 10.64
CA THR A 54 -28.50 16.00 10.85
C THR A 54 -27.01 16.29 10.85
N SER A 55 -26.48 16.76 11.97
CA SER A 55 -25.05 16.69 12.23
C SER A 55 -24.73 15.20 12.39
N LYS A 56 -24.64 14.48 11.26
CA LYS A 56 -23.88 13.24 11.21
C LYS A 56 -22.53 13.60 11.80
N GLY A 57 -22.14 12.93 12.89
CA GLY A 57 -20.76 12.96 13.34
C GLY A 57 -19.82 12.59 12.18
N PRO A 58 -18.50 12.73 12.37
CA PRO A 58 -17.53 12.39 11.32
C PRO A 58 -17.86 11.01 10.74
N GLU A 59 -17.97 10.94 9.40
CA GLU A 59 -18.31 9.71 8.70
C GLU A 59 -17.32 8.62 9.07
N ALA A 60 -17.82 7.47 9.52
CA ALA A 60 -16.98 6.33 9.83
C ALA A 60 -16.34 5.77 8.57
N PHE A 61 -15.06 5.42 8.65
CA PHE A 61 -14.38 4.63 7.64
C PHE A 61 -14.88 3.19 7.72
N ALA A 62 -15.65 2.77 6.73
CA ALA A 62 -16.38 1.52 6.79
C ALA A 62 -16.13 0.63 5.57
N ALA A 63 -16.43 -0.65 5.75
CA ALA A 63 -16.50 -1.67 4.70
C ALA A 63 -17.44 -1.27 3.55
N ALA A 64 -18.49 -0.51 3.86
CA ALA A 64 -19.43 0.00 2.86
C ALA A 64 -18.84 1.16 2.03
N GLY A 65 -17.72 1.75 2.45
CA GLY A 65 -17.11 2.90 1.82
C GLY A 65 -16.69 4.01 2.79
N TYR A 66 -16.18 5.09 2.21
CA TYR A 66 -15.80 6.32 2.90
C TYR A 66 -15.92 7.53 1.98
N ARG A 67 -16.51 8.63 2.47
CA ARG A 67 -16.78 9.86 1.71
C ARG A 67 -17.56 9.60 0.43
N GLY A 68 -18.52 8.68 0.50
CA GLY A 68 -19.34 8.27 -0.65
C GLY A 68 -18.67 7.33 -1.66
N LEU A 69 -17.37 7.06 -1.53
CA LEU A 69 -16.65 6.08 -2.36
C LEU A 69 -16.90 4.68 -1.81
N LYS A 70 -17.19 3.71 -2.69
CA LYS A 70 -17.59 2.36 -2.28
C LYS A 70 -16.85 1.28 -3.07
N PRO A 71 -16.67 0.08 -2.49
CA PRO A 71 -16.26 -1.12 -3.23
C PRO A 71 -16.97 -1.27 -4.58
N GLY A 72 -16.22 -1.57 -5.64
CA GLY A 72 -16.74 -1.75 -7.00
C GLY A 72 -17.08 -0.47 -7.78
N MET A 73 -16.91 0.72 -7.18
CA MET A 73 -17.14 1.99 -7.88
C MET A 73 -16.15 2.18 -9.04
N ALA A 74 -16.65 2.60 -10.21
CA ALA A 74 -15.82 2.96 -11.35
C ALA A 74 -15.04 4.26 -11.09
N LYS A 75 -13.86 4.40 -11.70
CA LYS A 75 -12.98 5.57 -11.53
C LYS A 75 -13.69 6.90 -11.82
N ASP A 76 -14.39 6.99 -12.95
CA ASP A 76 -15.05 8.24 -13.37
C ASP A 76 -16.18 8.62 -12.42
N ALA A 77 -16.92 7.64 -11.88
CA ALA A 77 -17.92 7.87 -10.85
C ALA A 77 -17.28 8.32 -9.52
N GLY A 78 -16.12 7.76 -9.16
CA GLY A 78 -15.35 8.18 -8.00
C GLY A 78 -14.87 9.63 -8.12
N LEU A 79 -14.36 10.03 -9.28
CA LEU A 79 -13.94 11.42 -9.54
C LEU A 79 -15.13 12.38 -9.56
N ALA A 80 -16.24 11.98 -10.18
CA ALA A 80 -17.46 12.78 -10.23
C ALA A 80 -18.13 12.98 -8.86
N SER A 81 -17.82 12.13 -7.86
CA SER A 81 -18.37 12.26 -6.51
C SER A 81 -17.89 13.52 -5.76
N GLY A 82 -16.79 14.13 -6.20
CA GLY A 82 -16.16 15.26 -5.51
C GLY A 82 -15.36 14.87 -4.26
N ALA A 83 -15.27 13.57 -3.92
CA ALA A 83 -14.53 13.08 -2.76
C ALA A 83 -13.01 13.06 -2.96
N LEU A 84 -12.54 13.19 -4.20
CA LEU A 84 -11.14 13.04 -4.61
C LEU A 84 -10.60 14.33 -5.23
N GLU A 85 -9.28 14.51 -5.14
CA GLU A 85 -8.59 15.46 -6.02
C GLU A 85 -8.59 14.94 -7.47
N ALA A 86 -8.63 15.88 -8.43
CA ALA A 86 -8.77 15.53 -9.84
C ALA A 86 -7.48 14.95 -10.45
N ALA A 87 -6.32 15.36 -9.92
CA ALA A 87 -5.04 14.90 -10.42
C ALA A 87 -4.62 13.60 -9.71
N PRO A 88 -4.14 12.58 -10.45
CA PRO A 88 -3.58 11.38 -9.83
C PRO A 88 -2.29 11.71 -9.10
N VAL A 89 -2.04 10.98 -8.01
CA VAL A 89 -0.83 11.10 -7.20
C VAL A 89 0.14 9.92 -7.38
N SER A 90 -0.29 8.85 -8.04
CA SER A 90 0.58 7.74 -8.44
C SER A 90 -0.04 6.99 -9.60
N LEU A 91 0.81 6.48 -10.50
CA LEU A 91 0.45 5.59 -11.60
C LEU A 91 1.16 4.23 -11.48
N LEU A 92 1.81 3.98 -10.34
CA LEU A 92 2.66 2.83 -10.12
C LEU A 92 1.87 1.52 -10.23
N ASP A 93 2.49 0.51 -10.84
CA ASP A 93 1.93 -0.83 -11.08
C ASP A 93 0.71 -0.86 -12.00
N GLY A 94 0.45 0.22 -12.74
CA GLY A 94 -0.74 0.36 -13.58
C GLY A 94 -2.03 0.71 -12.81
N CYS A 95 -1.94 0.94 -11.50
CA CYS A 95 -3.04 1.49 -10.73
C CYS A 95 -3.05 3.01 -10.82
N THR A 96 -4.23 3.63 -10.79
CA THR A 96 -4.36 5.08 -10.66
C THR A 96 -4.75 5.42 -9.23
N ASP A 97 -3.84 6.07 -8.52
CA ASP A 97 -4.07 6.50 -7.15
C ASP A 97 -4.43 7.98 -7.10
N PHE A 98 -5.44 8.31 -6.32
CA PHE A 98 -5.88 9.67 -6.01
C PHE A 98 -5.84 9.90 -4.51
N VAL A 99 -5.75 11.15 -4.10
CA VAL A 99 -5.97 11.55 -2.70
C VAL A 99 -7.39 12.04 -2.50
N TYR A 100 -7.87 11.99 -1.26
CA TYR A 100 -9.14 12.63 -0.90
C TYR A 100 -9.06 14.14 -1.12
N LYS A 101 -10.24 14.77 -1.29
CA LYS A 101 -10.37 16.21 -1.39
C LYS A 101 -9.70 16.92 -0.21
N GLY A 102 -8.85 17.90 -0.50
CA GLY A 102 -8.01 18.61 0.47
C GLY A 102 -6.69 17.91 0.82
N GLY A 103 -6.39 16.77 0.18
CA GLY A 103 -5.12 16.07 0.30
C GLY A 103 -3.95 16.78 -0.39
N PRO A 104 -2.72 16.25 -0.26
CA PRO A 104 -1.53 16.87 -0.83
C PRO A 104 -1.58 16.85 -2.36
N ALA A 105 -1.01 17.88 -2.98
CA ALA A 105 -0.81 17.93 -4.42
C ALA A 105 0.13 16.79 -4.89
N PRO A 106 0.04 16.35 -6.16
CA PRO A 106 0.93 15.32 -6.68
C PRO A 106 2.41 15.72 -6.60
N ASP A 107 3.22 14.88 -5.95
CA ASP A 107 4.68 14.99 -5.94
C ASP A 107 5.24 14.50 -7.28
N GLN A 108 5.55 15.46 -8.17
CA GLN A 108 6.06 15.17 -9.51
C GLN A 108 7.42 14.45 -9.49
N THR A 109 8.26 14.71 -8.49
CA THR A 109 9.57 14.06 -8.39
C THR A 109 9.40 12.58 -8.03
N ARG A 110 8.55 12.27 -7.03
CA ARG A 110 8.22 10.87 -6.72
C ARG A 110 7.56 10.18 -7.91
N MET A 111 6.57 10.82 -8.55
CA MET A 111 5.87 10.22 -9.69
C MET A 111 6.80 9.95 -10.88
N ALA A 112 7.76 10.84 -11.16
CA ALA A 112 8.78 10.60 -12.18
C ALA A 112 9.71 9.43 -11.80
N ALA A 113 10.08 9.31 -10.52
CA ALA A 113 10.88 8.19 -10.04
C ALA A 113 10.12 6.86 -10.10
N GLU A 114 8.83 6.85 -9.77
CA GLU A 114 7.93 5.70 -9.94
C GLU A 114 7.86 5.26 -11.40
N ALA A 115 7.61 6.21 -12.32
CA ALA A 115 7.53 5.92 -13.74
C ALA A 115 8.86 5.38 -14.31
N ALA A 116 10.00 5.94 -13.89
CA ALA A 116 11.32 5.46 -14.31
C ALA A 116 11.61 4.06 -13.77
N THR A 117 11.25 3.79 -12.52
CA THR A 117 11.41 2.46 -11.89
C THR A 117 10.56 1.42 -12.61
N GLU A 118 9.29 1.74 -12.89
CA GLU A 118 8.38 0.85 -13.60
C GLU A 118 8.82 0.60 -15.05
N ALA A 119 9.29 1.63 -15.76
CA ALA A 119 9.82 1.49 -17.11
C ALA A 119 11.05 0.56 -17.13
N ARG A 120 11.98 0.74 -16.18
CA ARG A 120 13.17 -0.11 -16.04
C ARG A 120 12.80 -1.56 -15.70
N TYR A 121 11.83 -1.76 -14.81
CA TYR A 121 11.31 -3.07 -14.47
C TYR A 121 10.74 -3.79 -15.70
N LYS A 122 9.85 -3.12 -16.46
CA LYS A 122 9.24 -3.69 -17.68
C LYS A 122 10.28 -4.03 -18.74
N ASP A 123 11.24 -3.13 -18.98
CA ASP A 123 12.31 -3.34 -19.96
C ASP A 123 13.22 -4.52 -19.59
N LEU A 124 13.68 -4.58 -18.33
CA LEU A 124 14.57 -5.66 -17.88
C LEU A 124 13.86 -7.02 -17.86
N ASN A 125 12.61 -7.08 -17.43
CA ASN A 125 11.84 -8.33 -17.47
C ASN A 125 11.59 -8.78 -18.91
N ALA A 126 11.21 -7.89 -19.83
CA ALA A 126 11.01 -8.26 -21.23
C ALA A 126 12.30 -8.79 -21.87
N LYS A 127 13.44 -8.19 -21.56
CA LYS A 127 14.75 -8.69 -22.01
C LYS A 127 15.10 -10.04 -21.35
N ALA A 128 14.72 -10.25 -20.10
CA ALA A 128 14.99 -11.47 -19.33
C ALA A 128 14.21 -12.66 -19.92
N ASP A 129 12.94 -12.44 -20.20
CA ASP A 129 12.07 -13.42 -20.84
C ASP A 129 12.58 -13.76 -22.25
N ALA A 130 12.92 -12.74 -23.04
CA ALA A 130 13.45 -12.92 -24.39
C ALA A 130 14.81 -13.65 -24.41
N ALA A 131 15.64 -13.45 -23.38
CA ALA A 131 16.93 -14.12 -23.24
C ALA A 131 16.78 -15.58 -22.79
N SER A 132 15.84 -15.85 -21.88
CA SER A 132 15.54 -17.19 -21.37
C SER A 132 14.99 -18.11 -22.46
N GLY A 133 14.17 -17.57 -23.38
CA GLY A 133 13.65 -18.31 -24.52
C GLY A 133 14.68 -18.64 -25.62
N LYS A 134 15.91 -18.13 -25.54
CA LYS A 134 16.95 -18.25 -26.58
C LYS A 134 18.20 -19.00 -26.15
N ALA A 135 18.26 -19.54 -24.94
CA ALA A 135 19.44 -20.25 -24.46
C ALA A 135 19.69 -21.52 -25.31
N PRO A 136 20.76 -21.58 -26.12
CA PRO A 136 21.05 -22.77 -26.91
C PRO A 136 21.46 -23.90 -25.96
N ALA A 137 21.00 -25.13 -26.25
CA ALA A 137 21.47 -26.31 -25.52
C ALA A 137 23.01 -26.40 -25.66
N PRO A 138 23.74 -26.77 -24.58
CA PRO A 138 25.18 -26.94 -24.67
C PRO A 138 25.50 -28.02 -25.71
N ALA A 139 26.15 -27.63 -26.81
CA ALA A 139 26.58 -28.56 -27.84
C ALA A 139 27.75 -29.38 -27.27
N GLY A 140 27.54 -30.70 -27.08
CA GLY A 140 28.52 -31.60 -26.48
C GLY A 140 29.85 -31.72 -27.25
N ASN A 141 29.95 -31.20 -28.48
CA ASN A 141 31.08 -31.36 -29.39
C ASN A 141 31.58 -30.03 -30.01
N GLY A 142 31.33 -28.88 -29.37
CA GLY A 142 31.73 -27.55 -29.90
C GLY A 142 33.24 -27.28 -29.82
N SER A 143 33.76 -26.41 -30.70
CA SER A 143 35.15 -25.96 -30.64
C SER A 143 35.40 -25.10 -29.39
N ALA A 144 36.68 -24.89 -29.00
CA ALA A 144 37.02 -23.99 -27.91
C ALA A 144 36.48 -22.56 -28.12
N LYS A 145 36.39 -22.12 -29.38
CA LYS A 145 35.79 -20.84 -29.76
C LYS A 145 34.27 -20.81 -29.50
N ASP A 146 33.58 -21.91 -29.79
CA ASP A 146 32.15 -22.06 -29.53
C ASP A 146 31.85 -22.10 -28.03
N ALA A 147 32.70 -22.78 -27.26
CA ALA A 147 32.61 -22.80 -25.81
C ALA A 147 32.81 -21.40 -25.20
N ALA A 148 33.78 -20.62 -25.68
CA ALA A 148 34.01 -19.25 -25.23
C ALA A 148 32.84 -18.31 -25.58
N ALA A 149 32.27 -18.44 -26.79
CA ALA A 149 31.10 -17.68 -27.20
C ALA A 149 29.86 -18.04 -26.37
N SER A 150 29.65 -19.33 -26.11
CA SER A 150 28.58 -19.83 -25.24
C SER A 150 28.70 -19.28 -23.83
N ALA A 151 29.90 -19.33 -23.23
CA ALA A 151 30.15 -18.80 -21.88
C ALA A 151 29.87 -17.29 -21.79
N LYS A 152 30.28 -16.51 -22.80
CA LYS A 152 30.00 -15.06 -22.87
C LYS A 152 28.49 -14.79 -22.94
N ASN A 153 27.75 -15.55 -23.73
CA ASN A 153 26.30 -15.43 -23.83
C ASN A 153 25.62 -15.80 -22.51
N SER A 154 26.01 -16.91 -21.87
CA SER A 154 25.49 -17.31 -20.56
C SER A 154 25.73 -16.26 -19.48
N ALA A 155 26.92 -15.64 -19.45
CA ALA A 155 27.21 -14.55 -18.52
C ALA A 155 26.33 -13.32 -18.76
N ALA A 156 26.07 -12.96 -20.02
CA ALA A 156 25.19 -11.85 -20.35
C ALA A 156 23.73 -12.12 -19.94
N VAL A 157 23.22 -13.34 -20.18
CA VAL A 157 21.88 -13.76 -19.72
C VAL A 157 21.81 -13.73 -18.20
N ALA A 158 22.80 -14.29 -17.50
CA ALA A 158 22.84 -14.29 -16.04
C ALA A 158 22.84 -12.88 -15.45
N LYS A 159 23.63 -11.96 -16.01
CA LYS A 159 23.61 -10.54 -15.62
C LYS A 159 22.22 -9.93 -15.81
N LEU A 160 21.57 -10.24 -16.92
CA LEU A 160 20.28 -9.66 -17.22
C LEU A 160 19.18 -10.17 -16.28
N MET A 161 19.20 -11.47 -15.92
CA MET A 161 18.30 -12.02 -14.90
C MET A 161 18.56 -11.39 -13.51
N ALA A 162 19.83 -11.13 -13.17
CA ALA A 162 20.18 -10.45 -11.92
C ALA A 162 19.66 -9.00 -11.91
N ASP A 163 19.85 -8.25 -13.01
CA ASP A 163 19.35 -6.88 -13.14
C ASP A 163 17.81 -6.83 -13.07
N ALA A 164 17.12 -7.80 -13.69
CA ALA A 164 15.66 -7.95 -13.60
C ALA A 164 15.19 -8.31 -12.17
N THR A 165 15.95 -9.12 -11.44
CA THR A 165 15.64 -9.41 -10.03
C THR A 165 15.82 -8.16 -9.16
N GLN A 166 16.87 -7.37 -9.40
CA GLN A 166 17.08 -6.11 -8.68
C GLN A 166 15.95 -5.11 -8.96
N SER A 167 15.44 -5.03 -10.19
CA SER A 167 14.34 -4.11 -10.51
C SER A 167 13.03 -4.47 -9.79
N ILE A 168 12.81 -5.74 -9.45
CA ILE A 168 11.70 -6.15 -8.56
C ILE A 168 11.87 -5.53 -7.17
N ALA A 169 13.09 -5.55 -6.61
CA ALA A 169 13.36 -4.93 -5.31
C ALA A 169 13.17 -3.41 -5.37
N ASP A 170 13.61 -2.76 -6.45
CA ASP A 170 13.42 -1.33 -6.66
C ASP A 170 11.91 -0.97 -6.74
N MET A 171 11.09 -1.82 -7.37
CA MET A 171 9.62 -1.67 -7.38
C MET A 171 9.02 -1.80 -5.97
N TRP A 172 9.51 -2.70 -5.13
CA TRP A 172 9.07 -2.80 -3.74
C TRP A 172 9.39 -1.53 -2.94
N VAL A 173 10.58 -0.97 -3.12
CA VAL A 173 10.98 0.30 -2.48
C VAL A 173 10.08 1.45 -2.95
N ALA A 174 9.75 1.51 -4.25
CA ALA A 174 8.83 2.53 -4.77
C ALA A 174 7.42 2.39 -4.17
N ARG A 175 6.91 1.16 -4.03
CA ARG A 175 5.61 0.89 -3.40
C ARG A 175 5.59 1.32 -1.93
N GLU A 176 6.64 1.00 -1.18
CA GLU A 176 6.76 1.39 0.22
C GLU A 176 6.82 2.91 0.37
N ALA A 177 7.61 3.58 -0.46
CA ALA A 177 7.69 5.04 -0.47
C ALA A 177 6.33 5.69 -0.77
N ARG A 178 5.58 5.17 -1.75
CA ARG A 178 4.22 5.61 -2.05
C ARG A 178 3.28 5.38 -0.87
N ASP A 179 3.25 4.17 -0.33
CA ASP A 179 2.35 3.82 0.78
C ASP A 179 2.64 4.66 2.03
N LYS A 180 3.92 4.94 2.32
CA LYS A 180 4.33 5.84 3.39
C LYS A 180 3.91 7.29 3.15
N ALA A 181 4.02 7.78 1.92
CA ALA A 181 3.63 9.15 1.57
C ALA A 181 2.15 9.44 1.82
N PHE A 182 1.30 8.41 1.73
CA PHE A 182 -0.16 8.55 1.88
C PHE A 182 -0.74 7.86 3.11
N LEU A 183 0.11 7.31 4.00
CA LEU A 183 -0.35 6.60 5.19
C LEU A 183 -1.22 7.49 6.09
N THR A 184 -0.88 8.78 6.19
CA THR A 184 -1.59 9.73 7.07
C THR A 184 -2.65 10.54 6.35
N THR A 185 -2.49 10.82 5.05
CA THR A 185 -3.45 11.63 4.28
C THR A 185 -4.54 10.78 3.64
N GLY A 186 -4.36 9.47 3.61
CA GLY A 186 -5.19 8.53 2.86
C GLY A 186 -4.94 8.58 1.35
N ARG A 187 -5.34 7.51 0.67
CA ARG A 187 -5.36 7.41 -0.80
C ARG A 187 -6.47 6.47 -1.26
N VAL A 188 -6.88 6.63 -2.50
CA VAL A 188 -7.86 5.76 -3.16
C VAL A 188 -7.24 5.23 -4.43
N SER A 189 -7.21 3.91 -4.56
CA SER A 189 -6.60 3.21 -5.69
C SER A 189 -7.67 2.62 -6.60
N PHE A 190 -7.54 2.90 -7.89
CA PHE A 190 -8.36 2.31 -8.94
C PHE A 190 -7.51 1.41 -9.83
N ALA A 191 -7.98 0.17 -10.02
CA ALA A 191 -7.59 -0.69 -11.13
C ALA A 191 -8.40 -0.33 -12.38
N ALA A 192 -8.06 -0.96 -13.51
CA ALA A 192 -8.87 -0.90 -14.73
C ALA A 192 -10.34 -1.34 -14.49
N SER A 193 -10.57 -2.32 -13.61
CA SER A 193 -11.90 -2.82 -13.28
C SER A 193 -12.67 -1.98 -12.24
N GLY A 194 -12.04 -0.97 -11.63
CA GLY A 194 -12.67 -0.08 -10.65
C GLY A 194 -11.89 0.03 -9.34
N LEU A 195 -12.57 0.55 -8.32
CA LEU A 195 -12.01 0.78 -6.99
C LEU A 195 -11.57 -0.53 -6.35
N ARG A 196 -10.30 -0.57 -5.92
CA ARG A 196 -9.69 -1.76 -5.30
C ARG A 196 -9.18 -1.51 -3.88
N GLU A 197 -8.98 -0.26 -3.50
CA GLU A 197 -8.44 0.10 -2.18
C GLU A 197 -8.85 1.52 -1.80
N LEU A 198 -9.28 1.65 -0.54
CA LEU A 198 -9.45 2.88 0.20
C LEU A 198 -8.46 2.82 1.36
N VAL A 199 -7.56 3.79 1.48
CA VAL A 199 -6.67 3.97 2.64
C VAL A 199 -7.19 5.15 3.42
N ALA A 200 -7.56 4.94 4.68
CA ALA A 200 -8.13 5.96 5.55
C ALA A 200 -7.13 7.10 5.82
N PRO A 201 -7.58 8.37 5.85
CA PRO A 201 -6.77 9.45 6.42
C PRO A 201 -6.67 9.27 7.95
N ALA A 202 -5.64 9.85 8.58
CA ALA A 202 -5.27 9.59 9.97
C ALA A 202 -6.37 9.92 10.99
N GLU A 203 -7.21 10.90 10.70
CA GLU A 203 -8.33 11.29 11.55
C GLU A 203 -9.53 10.33 11.46
N ALA A 204 -9.59 9.49 10.42
CA ALA A 204 -10.71 8.60 10.21
C ALA A 204 -10.66 7.39 11.16
N LYS A 205 -11.85 6.96 11.57
CA LYS A 205 -12.04 5.81 12.46
C LYS A 205 -13.16 4.93 11.94
N THR A 206 -13.10 3.64 12.26
CA THR A 206 -14.23 2.73 12.09
C THR A 206 -15.40 3.14 12.98
N ALA A 207 -16.57 2.55 12.74
CA ALA A 207 -17.75 2.77 13.59
C ALA A 207 -17.50 2.32 15.04
N GLU A 208 -16.64 1.33 15.25
CA GLU A 208 -16.21 0.87 16.58
C GLU A 208 -15.09 1.72 17.21
N GLY A 209 -14.67 2.81 16.54
CA GLY A 209 -13.70 3.77 17.07
C GLY A 209 -12.24 3.36 16.85
N ILE A 210 -11.97 2.31 16.06
CA ILE A 210 -10.62 1.89 15.69
C ILE A 210 -10.07 2.82 14.61
N GLY A 211 -8.86 3.32 14.82
CA GLY A 211 -8.11 4.14 13.87
C GLY A 211 -6.67 4.34 14.33
N ALA A 212 -5.97 5.31 13.74
CA ALA A 212 -4.58 5.61 14.11
C ALA A 212 -4.41 5.78 15.64
N GLY A 213 -3.39 5.14 16.20
CA GLY A 213 -3.07 5.14 17.63
C GLY A 213 -3.73 4.04 18.48
N SER A 214 -4.73 3.31 17.94
CA SER A 214 -5.34 2.15 18.60
C SER A 214 -4.33 1.02 18.77
N THR A 215 -4.43 0.23 19.83
CA THR A 215 -3.47 -0.86 20.12
C THR A 215 -3.88 -2.19 19.45
N ALA A 216 -2.97 -3.16 19.40
CA ALA A 216 -3.31 -4.53 19.01
C ALA A 216 -4.40 -5.15 19.92
N ASP A 217 -4.35 -4.86 21.22
CA ASP A 217 -5.37 -5.30 22.19
C ASP A 217 -6.74 -4.70 21.88
N ASP A 218 -6.79 -3.43 21.46
CA ASP A 218 -8.03 -2.80 21.01
C ASP A 218 -8.62 -3.51 19.78
N LEU A 219 -7.77 -3.82 18.79
CA LEU A 219 -8.19 -4.58 17.61
C LEU A 219 -8.73 -5.96 18.00
N GLN A 220 -8.01 -6.71 18.83
CA GLN A 220 -8.41 -8.05 19.22
C GLN A 220 -9.72 -8.03 20.04
N ARG A 221 -9.89 -7.04 20.92
CA ARG A 221 -11.11 -6.86 21.70
C ARG A 221 -12.32 -6.56 20.81
N VAL A 222 -12.16 -5.72 19.79
CA VAL A 222 -13.27 -5.28 18.92
C VAL A 222 -13.57 -6.29 17.81
N TYR A 223 -12.53 -6.88 17.22
CA TYR A 223 -12.63 -7.68 15.99
C TYR A 223 -12.17 -9.13 16.13
N GLY A 224 -11.60 -9.55 17.26
CA GLY A 224 -11.11 -10.91 17.46
C GLY A 224 -12.20 -11.98 17.26
N GLY A 225 -13.42 -11.72 17.74
CA GLY A 225 -14.58 -12.58 17.51
C GLY A 225 -15.16 -12.51 16.08
N LYS A 226 -14.70 -11.58 15.25
CA LYS A 226 -15.14 -11.36 13.86
C LYS A 226 -14.17 -11.94 12.82
N GLY A 227 -13.17 -12.72 13.25
CA GLY A 227 -12.20 -13.33 12.35
C GLY A 227 -11.01 -12.44 12.00
N LEU A 228 -10.61 -11.53 12.92
CA LEU A 228 -9.34 -10.80 12.80
C LEU A 228 -8.16 -11.78 12.80
N LEU A 229 -7.23 -11.61 11.85
CA LEU A 229 -6.04 -12.43 11.69
C LEU A 229 -4.79 -11.56 11.61
N GLU A 230 -3.70 -11.97 12.26
CA GLU A 230 -2.40 -11.35 12.05
C GLU A 230 -1.71 -12.00 10.84
N ALA A 231 -1.40 -11.19 9.82
CA ALA A 231 -0.70 -11.61 8.64
C ALA A 231 0.83 -11.64 8.85
N LYS A 232 1.54 -12.41 8.03
CA LYS A 232 3.01 -12.57 8.12
C LYS A 232 3.80 -11.25 7.97
N ASN A 233 3.19 -10.22 7.40
CA ASN A 233 3.78 -8.89 7.25
C ASN A 233 3.48 -7.97 8.44
N GLY A 234 2.93 -8.49 9.54
CA GLY A 234 2.61 -7.72 10.75
C GLY A 234 1.36 -6.85 10.65
N LYS A 235 0.61 -6.93 9.55
CA LYS A 235 -0.73 -6.31 9.45
C LYS A 235 -1.77 -7.19 10.12
N TYR A 236 -2.81 -6.58 10.66
CA TYR A 236 -4.04 -7.30 11.01
C TYR A 236 -5.04 -7.21 9.86
N LEU A 237 -5.65 -8.33 9.50
CA LEU A 237 -6.62 -8.47 8.42
C LEU A 237 -7.96 -8.88 9.00
N LEU A 238 -9.04 -8.23 8.56
CA LEU A 238 -10.41 -8.59 8.93
C LEU A 238 -11.26 -8.70 7.65
N PRO A 239 -11.79 -9.88 7.32
CA PRO A 239 -12.71 -10.03 6.20
C PRO A 239 -13.92 -9.11 6.34
N VAL A 240 -14.34 -8.49 5.23
CA VAL A 240 -15.56 -7.70 5.19
C VAL A 240 -16.75 -8.63 5.00
N GLU A 241 -17.66 -8.60 5.98
CA GLU A 241 -18.88 -9.41 5.93
C GLU A 241 -19.71 -9.10 4.68
N GLY A 242 -20.11 -10.15 3.97
CA GLY A 242 -20.93 -10.05 2.76
C GLY A 242 -20.21 -9.51 1.52
N GLN A 243 -18.90 -9.23 1.57
CA GLN A 243 -18.12 -8.74 0.43
C GLN A 243 -16.89 -9.62 0.18
N GLN A 244 -17.03 -10.59 -0.73
CA GLN A 244 -15.95 -11.54 -1.04
C GLN A 244 -14.68 -10.82 -1.52
N GLY A 245 -13.53 -11.21 -0.95
CA GLY A 245 -12.20 -10.69 -1.29
C GLY A 245 -11.89 -9.30 -0.73
N TRP A 246 -12.84 -8.64 -0.06
CA TRP A 246 -12.62 -7.36 0.62
C TRP A 246 -12.24 -7.60 2.08
N GLU A 247 -11.22 -6.88 2.52
CA GLU A 247 -10.70 -6.96 3.89
C GLU A 247 -10.40 -5.56 4.41
N TYR A 248 -10.59 -5.36 5.71
CA TYR A 248 -9.86 -4.30 6.40
C TYR A 248 -8.42 -4.73 6.60
N GLU A 249 -7.49 -3.82 6.33
CA GLU A 249 -6.08 -3.97 6.68
C GLU A 249 -5.70 -2.91 7.71
N PHE A 250 -5.21 -3.34 8.86
CA PHE A 250 -4.64 -2.47 9.88
C PHE A 250 -3.12 -2.60 9.84
N THR A 251 -2.43 -1.53 9.47
CA THR A 251 -0.96 -1.46 9.47
C THR A 251 -0.50 -1.04 10.86
N MET A 252 0.43 -1.80 11.44
CA MET A 252 0.94 -1.55 12.79
C MET A 252 2.32 -0.89 12.76
N ASP A 253 2.55 0.07 13.64
CA ASP A 253 3.87 0.64 13.96
C ASP A 253 3.94 0.89 15.47
N GLY A 254 5.06 0.49 16.10
CA GLY A 254 5.24 0.64 17.55
C GLY A 254 4.11 0.02 18.40
N GLY A 255 3.51 -1.09 17.95
CA GLY A 255 2.39 -1.75 18.64
C GLY A 255 1.04 -1.03 18.52
N LYS A 256 0.95 -0.01 17.67
CA LYS A 256 -0.26 0.77 17.44
C LYS A 256 -0.64 0.76 15.95
N VAL A 257 -1.92 0.95 15.66
CA VAL A 257 -2.41 1.16 14.30
C VAL A 257 -1.79 2.47 13.78
N ALA A 258 -1.00 2.38 12.72
CA ALA A 258 -0.41 3.51 12.01
C ALA A 258 -1.28 3.95 10.82
N GLY A 259 -2.01 3.01 10.23
CA GLY A 259 -2.94 3.28 9.13
C GLY A 259 -3.92 2.15 8.93
N MET A 260 -4.98 2.44 8.20
CA MET A 260 -6.08 1.51 7.97
C MET A 260 -6.52 1.59 6.52
N ALA A 261 -6.89 0.45 5.93
CA ALA A 261 -7.42 0.38 4.59
C ALA A 261 -8.60 -0.58 4.51
N VAL A 262 -9.47 -0.39 3.51
CA VAL A 262 -10.40 -1.39 3.00
C VAL A 262 -9.94 -1.71 1.59
N ALA A 263 -9.53 -2.95 1.34
CA ALA A 263 -8.91 -3.34 0.09
C ALA A 263 -9.39 -4.70 -0.39
N ASN A 264 -9.35 -4.88 -1.71
CA ASN A 264 -9.44 -6.18 -2.36
C ASN A 264 -8.16 -6.42 -3.16
N ARG A 265 -7.32 -7.33 -2.67
CA ARG A 265 -6.01 -7.63 -3.25
C ARG A 265 -6.08 -8.61 -4.42
N ASP A 266 -7.25 -9.18 -4.70
CA ASP A 266 -7.52 -9.98 -5.88
C ASP A 266 -7.76 -9.10 -7.11
N ILE A 267 -8.25 -7.87 -6.91
CA ILE A 267 -8.35 -6.87 -7.97
C ILE A 267 -6.94 -6.37 -8.33
N LYS A 268 -6.44 -6.81 -9.49
CA LYS A 268 -5.14 -6.41 -10.05
C LYS A 268 -5.22 -5.08 -10.77
N CYS A 269 -4.12 -4.33 -10.72
CA CYS A 269 -3.99 -3.03 -11.38
C CYS A 269 -4.01 -3.16 -12.92
N VAL A 270 -3.35 -4.21 -13.44
CA VAL A 270 -3.28 -4.65 -14.84
C VAL A 270 -3.10 -6.16 -14.90
#